data_AF-A0A659R4N8-F1
#
_entry.id   AF-A0A659R4N8-F1
#
_cell.length_a   1.000
_cell.length_b   1.000
_cell.length_c   1.000
_cell.angle_alpha   90.00
_cell.angle_beta   90.00
_cell.angle_gamma   90.00
#
_symmetry.space_group_name_H-M   'P 1'
#
loop_
_entity.id
_entity.type
_entity.pdbx_description
1 polymer ?
#
loop_
_entity_poly.entity_id
_entity_poly.type
_entity_poly.pdbx_seq_one_letter_code
_entity_poly.pdbx_strand_id
1 'polypeptide(L)'
;MSAFTPASEVMLRHSEDVELSRSLCAGEEQADLPARSECAASRAHTQQFHHWQVLSRQMGDNVRFSLVAQASDVADCDTLIYYWPKNKPEAQFQLKNSLSLMPSGSAVFVVGG
;
A
#
# COMPACT_ATOMS: atom_id res chain seq x y z
N MET A 1 -23.81 2.67 2.43
CA MET A 1 -22.61 2.29 3.20
C MET A 1 -21.40 2.78 2.40
N SER A 2 -20.48 3.51 3.01
CA SER A 2 -19.25 3.97 2.34
C SER A 2 -18.50 2.77 1.78
N ALA A 3 -18.00 2.86 0.53
CA ALA A 3 -17.22 1.79 -0.09
C ALA A 3 -15.80 1.68 0.50
N PHE A 4 -15.43 2.61 1.40
CA PHE A 4 -14.09 2.77 1.94
C PHE A 4 -14.06 2.45 3.44
N THR A 5 -12.91 1.94 3.91
CA THR A 5 -12.65 1.80 5.35
C THR A 5 -12.35 3.17 5.99
N PRO A 6 -12.54 3.34 7.30
CA PRO A 6 -12.17 4.58 7.99
C PRO A 6 -10.72 5.00 7.75
N ALA A 7 -9.79 4.04 7.67
CA ALA A 7 -8.40 4.27 7.31
C ALA A 7 -8.26 4.87 5.90
N SER A 8 -9.02 4.35 4.94
CA SER A 8 -9.02 4.87 3.56
C SER A 8 -9.61 6.28 3.48
N GLU A 9 -10.63 6.59 4.29
CA GLU A 9 -11.20 7.94 4.38
C GLU A 9 -10.21 8.96 5.00
N VAL A 10 -9.33 8.52 5.91
CA VAL A 10 -8.23 9.36 6.39
C VAL A 10 -7.27 9.72 5.26
N MET A 11 -6.91 8.74 4.41
CA MET A 11 -6.04 8.99 3.25
C MET A 11 -6.70 9.88 2.20
N LEU A 12 -8.00 9.71 1.94
CA LEU A 12 -8.73 10.56 0.99
C LEU A 12 -8.75 12.04 1.40
N ARG A 13 -8.65 12.35 2.70
CA ARG A 13 -8.53 13.75 3.17
C ARG A 13 -7.15 14.37 2.93
N HIS A 14 -6.16 13.55 2.59
CA HIS A 14 -4.78 13.95 2.32
C HIS A 14 -4.38 13.56 0.89
N SER A 15 -5.36 13.45 -0.03
CA SER A 15 -5.10 13.00 -1.41
C SER A 15 -4.14 13.93 -2.15
N GLU A 16 -4.20 15.23 -1.88
CA GLU A 16 -3.30 16.25 -2.45
C GLU A 16 -1.82 15.98 -2.09
N ASP A 17 -1.54 15.39 -0.93
CA ASP A 17 -0.18 15.07 -0.48
C ASP A 17 0.44 13.90 -1.26
N VAL A 18 -0.38 13.09 -1.93
CA VAL A 18 0.04 11.87 -2.63
C VAL A 18 -0.27 11.88 -4.13
N GLU A 19 -0.93 12.92 -4.66
CA GLU A 19 -1.34 13.03 -6.07
C GLU A 19 -0.16 12.87 -7.05
N LEU A 20 0.97 13.53 -6.76
CA LEU A 20 2.17 13.43 -7.60
C LEU A 20 3.08 12.24 -7.24
N SER A 21 2.71 11.43 -6.25
CA SER A 21 3.55 10.37 -5.73
C SER A 21 3.49 9.09 -6.56
N ARG A 22 4.58 8.31 -6.48
CA ARG A 22 4.62 6.93 -6.98
C ARG A 22 4.51 6.01 -5.78
N SER A 23 3.29 5.61 -5.45
CA SER A 23 2.95 4.97 -4.18
C SER A 23 3.09 3.45 -4.23
N LEU A 24 3.63 2.88 -3.15
CA LEU A 24 3.49 1.49 -2.78
C LEU A 24 2.49 1.40 -1.62
N CYS A 25 1.38 0.70 -1.84
CA CYS A 25 0.42 0.35 -0.81
C CYS A 25 0.75 -1.03 -0.22
N ALA A 26 0.78 -1.13 1.10
CA ALA A 26 1.07 -2.39 1.79
C ALA A 26 0.37 -2.48 3.15
N GLY A 27 0.32 -3.69 3.73
CA GLY A 27 -0.25 -3.94 5.06
C GLY A 27 -1.64 -4.58 5.02
N GLU A 28 -2.45 -4.32 6.05
CA GLU A 28 -3.84 -4.82 6.17
C GLU A 28 -4.82 -3.90 5.40
N GLU A 29 -4.61 -3.80 4.10
CA GLU A 29 -5.40 -2.96 3.22
C GLU A 29 -6.78 -3.59 2.95
N GLN A 30 -7.82 -3.10 3.63
CA GLN A 30 -9.18 -3.66 3.55
C GLN A 30 -10.08 -3.02 2.47
N ALA A 31 -9.57 -2.06 1.70
CA ALA A 31 -10.33 -1.35 0.67
C ALA A 31 -9.53 -1.26 -0.62
N ASP A 32 -10.21 -1.06 -1.75
CA ASP A 32 -9.60 -0.94 -3.08
C ASP A 32 -8.95 0.44 -3.35
N LEU A 33 -8.46 1.12 -2.30
CA LEU A 33 -7.90 2.46 -2.41
C LEU A 33 -6.70 2.55 -3.37
N PRO A 34 -5.73 1.63 -3.42
CA PRO A 34 -4.60 1.73 -4.36
C PRO A 34 -5.05 1.69 -5.81
N ALA A 35 -6.15 0.99 -6.09
CA ALA A 35 -6.70 0.92 -7.43
C ALA A 35 -7.53 2.16 -7.80
N ARG A 36 -7.91 2.98 -6.81
CA ARG A 36 -8.72 4.20 -6.98
C ARG A 36 -7.96 5.50 -6.67
N SER A 37 -6.72 5.40 -6.21
CA SER A 37 -5.93 6.56 -5.78
C SER A 37 -5.48 7.38 -6.99
N GLU A 38 -5.59 8.70 -6.90
CA GLU A 38 -5.12 9.66 -7.92
C GLU A 38 -3.59 9.87 -7.89
N CYS A 39 -2.82 8.88 -7.44
CA CYS A 39 -1.36 8.93 -7.48
C CYS A 39 -0.84 8.86 -8.93
N ALA A 40 0.29 9.50 -9.21
CA ALA A 40 0.99 9.41 -10.50
C ALA A 40 1.33 7.97 -10.90
N ALA A 41 1.59 7.10 -9.93
CA ALA A 41 1.58 5.65 -10.10
C ALA A 41 1.21 4.98 -8.77
N SER A 42 0.50 3.84 -8.84
CA SER A 42 0.21 3.04 -7.64
C SER A 42 0.56 1.58 -7.86
N ARG A 43 1.24 1.01 -6.87
CA ARG A 43 1.55 -0.42 -6.74
C ARG A 43 1.04 -0.92 -5.41
N ALA A 44 0.80 -2.22 -5.29
CA ALA A 44 0.41 -2.84 -4.04
C ALA A 44 1.17 -4.14 -3.77
N HIS A 45 1.58 -4.35 -2.52
CA HIS A 45 2.13 -5.62 -2.03
C HIS A 45 1.26 -6.13 -0.89
N THR A 46 0.81 -7.37 -0.98
CA THR A 46 -0.02 -7.97 0.06
C THR A 46 0.34 -9.43 0.34
N GLN A 47 0.20 -9.82 1.60
CA GLN A 47 0.31 -11.20 2.07
C GLN A 47 -1.05 -11.90 2.11
N GLN A 48 -2.13 -11.21 1.71
CA GLN A 48 -3.49 -11.72 1.75
C GLN A 48 -3.99 -12.01 0.32
N PHE A 49 -4.16 -13.29 0.01
CA PHE A 49 -4.52 -13.72 -1.34
C PHE A 49 -5.83 -13.12 -1.84
N HIS A 50 -6.83 -13.01 -0.96
CA HIS A 50 -8.13 -12.46 -1.31
C HIS A 50 -8.06 -10.95 -1.63
N HIS A 51 -7.20 -10.18 -0.96
CA HIS A 51 -6.95 -8.78 -1.33
C HIS A 51 -6.31 -8.68 -2.72
N TRP A 52 -5.30 -9.51 -3.00
CA TRP A 52 -4.70 -9.58 -4.33
C TRP A 52 -5.73 -9.96 -5.41
N GLN A 53 -6.63 -10.90 -5.15
CA GLN A 53 -7.67 -11.28 -6.12
C GLN A 53 -8.61 -10.12 -6.49
N VAL A 54 -8.87 -9.21 -5.54
CA VAL A 54 -9.69 -8.01 -5.78
C VAL A 54 -8.89 -6.97 -6.57
N LEU A 55 -7.70 -6.63 -6.09
CA LEU A 55 -6.85 -5.59 -6.68
C LEU A 55 -6.31 -5.96 -8.06
N SER A 56 -5.95 -7.22 -8.30
CA SER A 56 -5.33 -7.67 -9.57
C SER A 56 -6.25 -7.52 -10.76
N ARG A 57 -7.57 -7.53 -10.55
CA ARG A 57 -8.57 -7.27 -11.59
C ARG A 57 -8.52 -5.82 -12.11
N GLN A 58 -8.04 -4.89 -11.29
CA GLN A 58 -7.99 -3.46 -11.61
C GLN A 58 -6.56 -3.00 -11.92
N MET A 59 -5.57 -3.55 -11.22
CA MET A 59 -4.17 -3.10 -11.27
C MET A 59 -3.23 -4.02 -12.09
N GLY A 60 -3.68 -5.21 -12.47
CA GLY A 60 -2.85 -6.17 -13.21
C GLY A 60 -1.55 -6.52 -12.48
N ASP A 61 -0.42 -6.35 -13.16
CA ASP A 61 0.91 -6.69 -12.64
C ASP A 61 1.45 -5.72 -11.57
N ASN A 62 0.76 -4.60 -11.35
CA ASN A 62 1.11 -3.61 -10.33
C ASN A 62 0.74 -4.05 -8.91
N VAL A 63 0.04 -5.18 -8.75
CA VAL A 63 -0.21 -5.79 -7.44
C VAL A 63 0.47 -7.15 -7.32
N ARG A 64 1.15 -7.35 -6.19
CA ARG A 64 1.95 -8.54 -5.94
C ARG A 64 1.49 -9.24 -4.67
N PHE A 65 1.23 -10.54 -4.81
CA PHE A 65 0.96 -11.44 -3.70
C PHE A 65 2.20 -12.29 -3.42
N SER A 66 2.82 -12.09 -2.27
CA SER A 66 3.94 -12.90 -1.80
C SER A 66 4.16 -12.67 -0.30
N LEU A 67 4.88 -13.58 0.36
CA LEU A 67 5.27 -13.39 1.76
C LEU A 67 6.26 -12.23 1.91
N VAL A 68 7.25 -12.15 1.01
CA VAL A 68 8.33 -11.16 1.04
C VAL A 68 8.32 -10.42 -0.28
N ALA A 69 8.17 -9.10 -0.20
CA ALA A 69 8.30 -8.18 -1.33
C ALA A 69 9.70 -8.27 -1.94
N GLN A 70 9.79 -8.14 -3.24
CA GLN A 70 11.03 -8.09 -3.98
C GLN A 70 11.33 -6.65 -4.42
N ALA A 71 12.58 -6.36 -4.78
CA ALA A 71 12.96 -5.04 -5.29
C ALA A 71 12.11 -4.60 -6.51
N SER A 72 11.70 -5.56 -7.35
CA SER A 72 10.80 -5.31 -8.48
C SER A 72 9.40 -4.83 -8.08
N ASP A 73 8.95 -5.21 -6.88
CA ASP A 73 7.60 -4.89 -6.39
C ASP A 73 7.54 -3.43 -5.90
N VAL A 74 8.69 -2.90 -5.45
CA VAL A 74 8.87 -1.52 -4.93
C VAL A 74 9.52 -0.59 -5.97
N ALA A 75 9.87 -1.12 -7.15
CA ALA A 75 10.61 -0.38 -8.17
C ALA A 75 9.85 0.90 -8.59
N ASP A 76 10.60 2.00 -8.62
CA ASP A 76 10.13 3.34 -8.95
C ASP A 76 9.08 3.91 -7.98
N CYS A 77 8.93 3.36 -6.76
CA CYS A 77 8.09 3.97 -5.72
C CYS A 77 8.91 4.91 -4.84
N ASP A 78 8.38 6.12 -4.63
CA ASP A 78 8.96 7.14 -3.74
C ASP A 78 8.16 7.33 -2.44
N THR A 79 6.98 6.72 -2.36
CA THR A 79 6.04 6.88 -1.24
C THR A 79 5.50 5.54 -0.79
N LEU A 80 5.51 5.26 0.52
CA LEU A 80 4.90 4.09 1.14
C LEU A 80 3.62 4.50 1.85
N ILE A 81 2.49 3.89 1.47
CA ILE A 81 1.22 3.98 2.19
C ILE A 81 1.00 2.64 2.90
N TYR A 82 1.18 2.63 4.21
CA TYR A 82 1.15 1.42 5.02
C TYR A 82 -0.09 1.35 5.92
N TYR A 83 -0.94 0.35 5.68
CA TYR A 83 -2.11 0.07 6.51
C TYR A 83 -1.71 -0.81 7.69
N TRP A 84 -1.79 -0.25 8.89
CA TRP A 84 -1.36 -0.89 10.11
C TRP A 84 -2.22 -2.14 10.41
N PRO A 85 -1.63 -3.34 10.51
CA PRO A 85 -2.35 -4.56 10.82
C PRO A 85 -2.67 -4.65 12.31
N LYS A 86 -3.64 -5.49 12.67
CA LYS A 86 -4.00 -5.74 14.09
C LYS A 86 -2.85 -6.30 14.92
N ASN A 87 -1.90 -6.99 14.29
CA ASN A 87 -0.82 -7.70 14.96
C ASN A 87 0.52 -6.95 14.83
N LYS A 88 1.12 -6.59 15.97
CA LYS A 88 2.39 -5.85 16.00
C LYS A 88 3.58 -6.61 15.40
N PRO A 89 3.83 -7.90 15.73
CA PRO A 89 4.80 -8.73 15.02
C PRO A 89 4.64 -8.74 13.49
N GLU A 90 3.41 -8.81 12.99
CA GLU A 90 3.12 -8.73 11.56
C GLU A 90 3.53 -7.37 10.99
N ALA A 91 3.17 -6.28 11.68
CA ALA A 91 3.57 -4.93 11.28
C ALA A 91 5.09 -4.78 11.19
N GLN A 92 5.81 -5.30 12.19
CA GLN A 92 7.27 -5.26 12.22
C GLN A 92 7.89 -6.05 11.06
N PHE A 93 7.34 -7.21 10.72
CA PHE A 93 7.82 -8.01 9.61
C PHE A 93 7.64 -7.28 8.28
N GLN A 94 6.43 -6.78 8.03
CA GLN A 94 6.09 -6.11 6.78
C GLN A 94 6.84 -4.79 6.62
N LEU A 95 6.89 -3.94 7.65
CA LEU A 95 7.62 -2.67 7.61
C LEU A 95 9.12 -2.87 7.39
N LYS A 96 9.74 -3.85 8.08
CA LYS A 96 11.16 -4.15 7.87
C LYS A 96 11.43 -4.57 6.43
N ASN A 97 10.59 -5.44 5.89
CA ASN A 97 10.71 -5.88 4.51
C ASN A 97 10.58 -4.70 3.53
N SER A 98 9.47 -3.95 3.58
CA SER A 98 9.23 -2.84 2.64
C SER A 98 10.26 -1.73 2.78
N LEU A 99 10.55 -1.25 3.99
CA LEU A 99 11.51 -0.15 4.20
C LEU A 99 12.95 -0.53 3.85
N SER A 100 13.30 -1.82 3.88
CA SER A 100 14.64 -2.25 3.43
C SER A 100 14.83 -2.15 1.91
N LEU A 101 13.74 -2.06 1.15
CA LEU A 101 13.73 -2.00 -0.32
C LEU A 101 13.45 -0.59 -0.85
N MET A 102 12.76 0.24 -0.07
CA MET A 102 12.44 1.62 -0.45
C MET A 102 13.72 2.48 -0.57
N PRO A 103 13.78 3.42 -1.52
CA PRO A 103 14.84 4.42 -1.58
C PRO A 103 14.92 5.26 -0.29
N SER A 104 16.12 5.70 0.06
CA SER A 104 16.29 6.68 1.14
C SER A 104 15.62 8.01 0.77
N GLY A 105 14.90 8.62 1.70
CA GLY A 105 14.18 9.87 1.48
C GLY A 105 12.72 9.68 1.03
N SER A 106 12.27 8.43 0.86
CA SER A 106 10.87 8.15 0.58
C SER A 106 9.93 8.61 1.70
N ALA A 107 8.76 9.11 1.29
CA ALA A 107 7.70 9.47 2.21
C ALA A 107 7.04 8.20 2.77
N VAL A 108 6.68 8.21 4.05
CA VAL A 108 6.03 7.06 4.71
C VAL A 108 4.79 7.54 5.43
N PHE A 109 3.65 7.06 4.98
CA PHE A 109 2.34 7.25 5.60
C PHE A 109 1.93 5.96 6.29
N VAL A 110 1.66 6.03 7.59
CA VAL A 110 1.14 4.89 8.36
C VAL A 110 -0.30 5.21 8.75
N VAL A 111 -1.21 4.33 8.35
CA VAL A 111 -2.65 4.51 8.50
C VAL A 111 -3.18 3.39 9.39
N GLY A 112 -3.68 3.74 10.56
CA GLY A 112 -4.26 2.78 11.51
C GLY A 112 -5.63 3.23 11.99
N GLY A 113 -6.38 2.28 12.54
CA GLY A 113 -7.64 2.48 13.26
C GLY A 113 -7.60 1.77 14.60
#